data_AF-A0A623KNT8-F1
#
_entry.id   AF-A0A623KNT8-F1
#
_cell.length_a   1.000
_cell.length_b   1.000
_cell.length_c   1.000
_cell.angle_alpha   90.00
_cell.angle_beta   90.00
_cell.angle_gamma   90.00
#
_symmetry.space_group_name_H-M   'P 1'
#
loop_
_entity.id
_entity.type
_entity.pdbx_description
1 polymer ?
#
loop_
_entity_poly.entity_id
_entity_poly.type
_entity_poly.pdbx_seq_one_letter_code
_entity_poly.pdbx_strand_id
1 'polypeptide(L)'
;MEKIVLYKNARGSCLFEKAISDGCKVILISDMYLPSAILKELLTSCGYDISNIPVYSSGEERYSKNSGKLFSIVKKNENVDIASWMHVGDNVHADILNAKKLGINTLHADWSEYNHGV
;
A
#
# COMPACT_ATOMS: atom_id res chain seq x y z
N MET A 1 -19.93 13.50 6.56
CA MET A 1 -19.87 12.22 5.82
C MET A 1 -18.83 12.42 4.75
N GLU A 2 -17.60 11.97 4.98
CA GLU A 2 -16.53 12.09 3.97
C GLU A 2 -16.99 11.33 2.72
N LYS A 3 -17.12 12.05 1.61
CA LYS A 3 -17.33 11.41 0.31
C LYS A 3 -15.97 10.83 -0.09
N ILE A 4 -15.77 9.56 0.18
CA ILE A 4 -14.58 8.85 -0.29
C ILE A 4 -14.76 8.69 -1.80
N VAL A 5 -14.04 9.52 -2.58
CA VAL A 5 -13.92 9.34 -4.02
C VAL A 5 -12.77 8.37 -4.25
N LEU A 6 -13.09 7.12 -4.53
CA LEU A 6 -12.12 6.11 -4.93
C LEU A 6 -12.13 5.97 -6.45
N TYR A 7 -10.95 6.06 -7.06
CA TYR A 7 -10.77 5.77 -8.48
C TYR A 7 -9.49 4.97 -8.68
N LYS A 8 -9.49 4.13 -9.71
CA LYS A 8 -8.37 3.27 -10.07
C LYS A 8 -7.39 4.07 -10.94
N ASN A 9 -6.26 4.50 -10.37
CA ASN A 9 -5.20 5.18 -11.11
C ASN A 9 -4.52 4.23 -12.12
N ALA A 10 -4.38 4.65 -13.37
CA ALA A 10 -3.85 3.80 -14.45
C ALA A 10 -2.41 3.33 -14.21
N ARG A 11 -1.52 4.20 -13.71
CA ARG A 11 -0.12 3.85 -13.44
C ARG A 11 -0.01 2.88 -12.26
N GLY A 12 -0.75 3.16 -11.18
CA GLY A 12 -0.82 2.26 -10.02
C GLY A 12 -1.36 0.87 -10.39
N SER A 13 -2.42 0.83 -11.21
CA SER A 13 -3.00 -0.41 -11.71
C SER A 13 -2.02 -1.21 -12.56
N CYS A 14 -1.38 -0.56 -13.54
CA CYS A 14 -0.43 -1.22 -14.42
C CYS A 14 0.75 -1.82 -13.63
N LEU A 15 1.24 -1.11 -12.61
CA LEU A 15 2.31 -1.60 -11.75
C LEU A 15 1.86 -2.80 -10.91
N PHE A 16 0.66 -2.73 -10.34
CA PHE A 16 0.07 -3.83 -9.59
C PHE A 16 -0.08 -5.09 -10.47
N GLU A 17 -0.68 -4.96 -11.64
CA GLU A 17 -0.89 -6.07 -12.58
C GLU A 17 0.44 -6.66 -13.07
N LYS A 18 1.44 -5.80 -13.34
CA LYS A 18 2.79 -6.25 -13.72
C LYS A 18 3.47 -7.04 -12.61
N ALA A 19 3.40 -6.57 -11.36
CA ALA A 19 3.99 -7.26 -10.22
C ALA A 19 3.38 -8.66 -10.03
N ILE A 20 2.04 -8.77 -10.17
CA ILE A 20 1.35 -10.06 -10.13
C ILE A 20 1.80 -10.96 -11.29
N SER A 21 1.83 -10.43 -12.52
CA SER A 21 2.27 -11.19 -13.71
C SER A 21 3.72 -11.66 -13.62
N ASP A 22 4.57 -10.96 -12.89
CA ASP A 22 5.97 -11.33 -12.65
C ASP A 22 6.14 -12.34 -11.51
N GLY A 23 5.04 -12.75 -10.86
CA GLY A 23 5.08 -13.68 -9.73
C GLY A 23 5.59 -13.04 -8.43
N CYS A 24 5.57 -11.70 -8.31
CA CYS A 24 5.93 -11.03 -7.07
C CYS A 24 4.88 -11.31 -5.99
N LYS A 25 5.35 -11.47 -4.74
CA LYS A 25 4.46 -11.41 -3.58
C LYS A 25 4.00 -9.96 -3.38
N VAL A 26 2.74 -9.68 -3.67
CA VAL A 26 2.13 -8.37 -3.47
C VAL A 26 1.45 -8.30 -2.10
N ILE A 27 1.67 -7.19 -1.38
CA ILE A 27 1.07 -6.87 -0.08
C ILE A 27 0.59 -5.42 -0.14
N LEU A 28 -0.62 -5.15 0.33
CA LEU A 28 -1.17 -3.78 0.37
C LEU A 28 -1.05 -3.22 1.79
N ILE A 29 -0.51 -2.01 1.93
CA ILE A 29 -0.24 -1.39 3.23
C ILE A 29 -0.73 0.05 3.23
N SER A 30 -1.67 0.37 4.10
CA SER A 30 -2.31 1.68 4.15
C SER A 30 -2.34 2.28 5.56
N ASP A 31 -2.01 3.57 5.68
CA ASP A 31 -2.24 4.33 6.91
C ASP A 31 -3.69 4.83 6.94
N MET A 32 -4.63 3.88 7.09
CA MET A 32 -6.06 4.15 7.12
C MET A 32 -6.71 3.63 8.40
N TYR A 33 -7.67 4.39 8.92
CA TYR A 33 -8.45 4.01 10.10
C TYR A 33 -9.45 2.86 9.84
N LEU A 34 -9.74 2.58 8.57
CA LEU A 34 -10.65 1.50 8.17
C LEU A 34 -10.01 0.12 8.43
N PRO A 35 -10.81 -0.88 8.84
CA PRO A 35 -10.35 -2.27 8.93
C PRO A 35 -9.86 -2.83 7.59
N SER A 36 -8.96 -3.81 7.63
CA SER A 36 -8.39 -4.42 6.42
C SER A 36 -9.46 -5.05 5.52
N ALA A 37 -10.48 -5.68 6.13
CA ALA A 37 -11.62 -6.25 5.43
C ALA A 37 -12.39 -5.22 4.59
N ILE A 38 -12.63 -4.02 5.15
CA ILE A 38 -13.32 -2.94 4.44
C ILE A 38 -12.44 -2.40 3.30
N LEU A 39 -11.14 -2.21 3.53
CA LEU A 39 -10.22 -1.82 2.45
C LEU A 39 -10.21 -2.84 1.31
N LYS A 40 -10.26 -4.13 1.64
CA LYS A 40 -10.31 -5.21 0.65
C LYS A 40 -11.59 -5.14 -0.19
N GLU A 41 -12.75 -4.91 0.42
CA GLU A 41 -14.02 -4.72 -0.30
C GLU A 41 -13.97 -3.50 -1.24
N LEU A 42 -13.45 -2.37 -0.75
CA LEU A 42 -13.34 -1.14 -1.53
C LEU A 42 -12.45 -1.32 -2.77
N LEU A 43 -11.27 -1.90 -2.59
CA LEU A 43 -10.34 -2.19 -3.69
C LEU A 43 -10.93 -3.19 -4.69
N THR A 44 -11.62 -4.22 -4.20
CA THR A 44 -12.32 -5.19 -5.07
C THR A 44 -13.41 -4.51 -5.90
N SER A 45 -14.20 -3.62 -5.28
CA SER A 45 -15.22 -2.83 -5.97
C SER A 45 -14.64 -1.88 -7.04
N CYS A 46 -13.38 -1.49 -6.88
CA CYS A 46 -12.63 -0.69 -7.86
C CYS A 46 -12.01 -1.53 -8.99
N GLY A 47 -12.24 -2.85 -9.03
CA GLY A 47 -11.76 -3.74 -10.09
C GLY A 47 -10.33 -4.25 -9.89
N TYR A 48 -9.88 -4.40 -8.64
CA TYR A 48 -8.66 -5.16 -8.31
C TYR A 48 -9.02 -6.58 -7.89
N ASP A 49 -8.38 -7.59 -8.49
CA ASP A 49 -8.43 -8.97 -7.96
C ASP A 49 -7.38 -9.12 -6.86
N ILE A 50 -7.84 -8.97 -5.61
CA ILE A 50 -7.00 -9.03 -4.40
C ILE A 50 -7.49 -10.10 -3.42
N SER A 51 -8.27 -11.06 -3.91
CA SER A 51 -8.86 -12.14 -3.12
C SER A 51 -7.81 -12.88 -2.25
N ASN A 52 -6.60 -13.07 -2.78
CA ASN A 52 -5.49 -13.75 -2.12
C ASN A 52 -4.33 -12.81 -1.70
N ILE A 53 -4.55 -11.49 -1.69
CA ILE A 53 -3.52 -10.51 -1.37
C ILE A 53 -3.71 -10.01 0.07
N PRO A 54 -2.67 -10.09 0.93
CA PRO A 54 -2.72 -9.53 2.28
C PRO A 54 -2.90 -8.00 2.25
N VAL A 55 -3.74 -7.49 3.15
CA VAL A 55 -4.02 -6.06 3.32
C VAL A 55 -3.79 -5.68 4.77
N TYR A 56 -2.95 -4.67 5.00
CA TYR A 56 -2.61 -4.15 6.32
C TYR A 56 -3.09 -2.71 6.43
N SER A 57 -3.81 -2.40 7.52
CA SER A 57 -4.23 -1.03 7.83
C SER A 57 -3.72 -0.57 9.19
N SER A 58 -3.36 0.70 9.31
CA SER A 58 -2.94 1.26 10.60
C SER A 58 -4.07 1.30 11.64
N GLY A 59 -5.33 1.37 11.22
CA GLY A 59 -6.50 1.31 12.09
C GLY A 59 -6.67 -0.05 12.77
N GLU A 60 -6.40 -1.14 12.03
CA GLU A 60 -6.48 -2.51 12.54
C GLU A 60 -5.23 -2.89 13.33
N GLU A 61 -4.05 -2.59 12.77
CA GLU A 61 -2.75 -2.93 13.36
C GLU A 61 -2.37 -1.98 14.52
N ARG A 62 -3.05 -0.84 14.66
CA ARG A 62 -2.77 0.24 15.64
C ARG A 62 -1.38 0.87 15.50
N TYR A 63 -0.70 0.61 14.38
CA TYR A 63 0.62 1.14 14.06
C TYR A 63 0.64 1.66 12.62
N SER A 64 1.33 2.78 12.41
CA SER A 64 1.38 3.44 11.11
C SER A 64 2.73 3.30 10.41
N LYS A 65 2.75 3.47 9.09
CA LYS A 65 3.96 3.66 8.27
C LYS A 65 4.73 4.89 8.72
N ASN A 66 4.01 5.94 9.13
CA ASN A 66 4.63 7.14 9.72
C ASN A 66 5.50 6.84 10.95
N SER A 67 5.15 5.83 11.75
CA SER A 67 5.98 5.39 12.88
C SER A 67 7.07 4.38 12.51
N GLY A 68 7.06 3.88 11.27
CA GLY A 68 7.87 2.75 10.79
C GLY A 68 7.41 1.38 11.28
N LYS A 69 6.60 1.29 12.35
CA LYS A 69 6.23 0.03 13.00
C LYS A 69 5.35 -0.87 12.12
N LEU A 70 4.52 -0.30 11.26
CA LEU A 70 3.68 -1.10 10.36
C LEU A 70 4.52 -1.93 9.38
N PHE A 71 5.64 -1.39 8.89
CA PHE A 71 6.56 -2.15 8.03
C PHE A 71 7.19 -3.33 8.77
N SER A 72 7.57 -3.15 10.04
CA SER A 72 8.12 -4.23 10.87
C SER A 72 7.11 -5.35 11.13
N ILE A 73 5.82 -5.01 11.28
CA ILE A 73 4.75 -5.99 11.43
C ILE A 73 4.57 -6.79 10.15
N VAL A 74 4.47 -6.11 9.00
CA VAL A 74 4.35 -6.76 7.69
C VAL A 74 5.55 -7.68 7.44
N LYS A 75 6.78 -7.20 7.67
CA LYS A 75 7.99 -8.03 7.56
C LYS A 75 7.87 -9.33 8.36
N LYS A 76 7.42 -9.23 9.62
CA LYS A 76 7.29 -10.37 10.53
C LYS A 76 6.20 -11.34 10.07
N ASN A 77 5.01 -10.84 9.77
CA ASN A 77 3.85 -11.66 9.44
C ASN A 77 4.01 -12.33 8.08
N GLU A 78 4.59 -11.62 7.12
CA GLU A 78 4.74 -12.07 5.74
C GLU A 78 6.08 -12.75 5.47
N ASN A 79 6.97 -12.78 6.46
CA ASN A 79 8.34 -13.31 6.38
C ASN A 79 9.12 -12.78 5.15
N VAL A 80 9.06 -11.46 4.94
CA VAL A 80 9.67 -10.79 3.78
C VAL A 80 11.10 -10.37 4.09
N ASP A 81 12.00 -10.61 3.15
CA ASP A 81 13.35 -10.06 3.21
C ASP A 81 13.35 -8.57 2.82
N ILE A 82 13.90 -7.75 3.71
CA ILE A 82 13.98 -6.29 3.56
C ILE A 82 14.74 -5.91 2.28
N ALA A 83 15.81 -6.62 1.93
CA ALA A 83 16.61 -6.30 0.76
C ALA A 83 15.85 -6.55 -0.57
N SER A 84 14.90 -7.50 -0.55
CA SER A 84 14.04 -7.84 -1.69
C SER A 84 12.76 -6.98 -1.78
N TRP A 85 12.43 -6.23 -0.72
CA TRP A 85 11.19 -5.48 -0.64
C TRP A 85 11.33 -4.13 -1.34
N MET A 86 10.51 -3.92 -2.38
CA MET A 86 10.19 -2.61 -2.95
C MET A 86 8.86 -2.08 -2.41
N HIS A 87 8.88 -0.98 -1.64
CA HIS A 87 7.69 -0.28 -1.19
C HIS A 87 7.34 0.86 -2.15
N VAL A 88 6.07 0.95 -2.53
CA VAL A 88 5.57 1.97 -3.46
C VAL A 88 4.50 2.78 -2.77
N GLY A 89 4.67 4.10 -2.70
CA GLY A 89 3.72 4.99 -2.04
C GLY A 89 4.04 6.45 -2.31
N ASP A 90 3.09 7.32 -2.01
CA ASP A 90 3.09 8.73 -2.38
C ASP A 90 3.49 9.67 -1.25
N ASN A 91 3.27 9.26 0.00
CA ASN A 91 3.67 10.06 1.14
C ASN A 91 5.19 9.97 1.34
N VAL A 92 5.90 11.03 0.94
CA VAL A 92 7.37 11.08 1.04
C VAL A 92 7.87 10.74 2.46
N HIS A 93 7.19 11.20 3.51
CA HIS A 93 7.64 10.92 4.87
C HIS A 93 7.34 9.47 5.30
N ALA A 94 6.09 9.05 5.17
CA ALA A 94 5.62 7.77 5.68
C ALA A 94 6.05 6.58 4.80
N ASP A 95 5.93 6.71 3.48
CA ASP A 95 6.23 5.64 2.52
C ASP A 95 7.70 5.60 2.14
N ILE A 96 8.35 6.75 1.98
CA ILE A 96 9.72 6.80 1.43
C ILE A 96 10.74 6.87 2.54
N LEU A 97 10.74 7.95 3.33
CA LEU A 97 11.79 8.18 4.34
C LEU A 97 11.77 7.12 5.44
N ASN A 98 10.59 6.77 5.96
CA ASN A 98 10.51 5.80 7.06
C ASN A 98 10.73 4.35 6.62
N ALA A 99 10.35 3.97 5.40
CA ALA A 99 10.71 2.67 4.85
C ALA A 99 12.22 2.56 4.62
N LYS A 100 12.86 3.61 4.04
CA LYS A 100 14.32 3.65 3.85
C LYS A 100 15.11 3.51 5.15
N LYS A 101 14.65 4.10 6.26
CA LYS A 101 15.29 3.95 7.58
C LYS A 101 15.37 2.49 8.05
N LEU A 102 14.49 1.62 7.52
CA LEU A 102 14.46 0.19 7.81
C LEU A 102 15.22 -0.65 6.76
N GLY A 103 15.85 -0.01 5.77
CA GLY A 103 16.56 -0.68 4.68
C GLY A 103 15.69 -1.14 3.52
N ILE A 104 14.40 -0.76 3.49
CA ILE A 104 13.46 -1.13 2.42
C ILE A 104 13.73 -0.27 1.18
N ASN A 105 13.74 -0.88 -0.01
CA ASN A 105 13.81 -0.13 -1.27
C ASN A 105 12.49 0.59 -1.52
N THR A 106 12.52 1.79 -2.11
CA THR A 106 11.31 2.60 -2.26
C THR A 106 11.18 3.23 -3.63
N LEU A 107 9.95 3.28 -4.14
CA LEU A 107 9.56 4.04 -5.31
C LEU A 107 8.49 5.08 -4.92
N HIS A 108 8.77 6.36 -5.19
CA HIS A 108 7.80 7.42 -4.92
C HIS A 108 6.74 7.45 -6.02
N ALA A 109 5.48 7.32 -5.61
CA ALA A 109 4.33 7.34 -6.49
C ALA A 109 3.86 8.78 -6.74
N ASP A 110 4.64 9.55 -7.50
CA ASP A 110 4.32 10.95 -7.87
C ASP A 110 3.06 11.10 -8.75
N TRP A 111 2.47 9.98 -9.16
CA TRP A 111 1.25 9.91 -9.95
C TRP A 111 -0.02 9.73 -9.11
N SER A 112 0.08 9.72 -7.78
CA SER A 112 -1.09 9.58 -6.91
C SER A 112 -1.89 10.87 -6.77
N GLU A 113 -1.32 12.03 -7.14
CA GLU A 113 -2.00 13.31 -7.01
C GLU A 113 -3.31 13.32 -7.79
N TYR A 114 -4.42 13.45 -7.06
CA TYR A 114 -5.70 13.77 -7.67
C TYR A 114 -5.67 15.24 -8.07
N ASN A 115 -5.29 15.51 -9.31
CA ASN A 115 -5.55 16.81 -9.90
C ASN A 115 -7.08 16.97 -9.94
N HIS A 116 -7.60 17.84 -9.07
CA HIS A 116 -8.98 18.28 -9.08
C HIS A 116 -9.28 18.89 -10.46
N GLY A 117 -9.67 18.05 -11.41
CA GLY A 117 -10.40 18.50 -12.58
C GLY A 117 -11.70 19.11 -12.06
N VAL A 118 -11.85 20.41 -12.31
CA VAL A 118 -13.13 21.10 -12.33
C VAL A 118 -14.21 20.25 -13.00
#